data_AF-A0A523HQZ4-F1
#
_entry.id   AF-A0A523HQZ4-F1
#
_cell.length_a   1.000
_cell.length_b   1.000
_cell.length_c   1.000
_cell.angle_alpha   90.00
_cell.angle_beta   90.00
_cell.angle_gamma   90.00
#
_symmetry.space_group_name_H-M   'P 1'
#
loop_
_entity.id
_entity.type
_entity.pdbx_description
1 polymer ?
#
loop_
_entity_poly.entity_id
_entity_poly.type
_entity_poly.pdbx_seq_one_letter_code
_entity_poly.pdbx_strand_id
1 'polypeptide(L)'
;VISDLNLELIDTYRAIQQDVERVIELLISHSKRHCEDYYYRVRSLDLEKRHYTKKAARMIYLNKTCYNGLYRVNRQGKFNVPFGSYKSPRICDEENLREVSTALKNVQLECKSFEDVINAAGENDLVYFDPPYEPISKTANFTAYQAEGFRRDSQIKLSEVCHQLHRKKVKFILSNSSSKRVRDLYTSNGFSVDKVKAIRAINSNPQKRGKLTELIVTNYLPEDA
;
A
#
# COMPACT_ATOMS: atom_id res chain seq x y z
N VAL A 1 2.93 13.75 5.94
CA VAL A 1 2.79 12.52 6.78
C VAL A 1 2.44 11.36 5.86
N ILE A 2 2.95 10.15 6.12
CA ILE A 2 2.54 8.91 5.42
C ILE A 2 2.11 7.90 6.49
N SER A 3 0.98 7.24 6.29
CA SER A 3 0.43 6.26 7.24
C SER A 3 -0.14 5.02 6.55
N ASP A 4 0.01 3.87 7.22
CA ASP A 4 -0.61 2.60 6.84
C ASP A 4 -0.93 1.78 8.11
N LEU A 5 -1.81 0.80 8.02
CA LEU A 5 -2.09 -0.14 9.12
C LEU A 5 -1.04 -1.25 9.24
N ASN A 6 -0.23 -1.47 8.19
CA ASN A 6 0.80 -2.48 8.18
C ASN A 6 2.08 -1.99 8.88
N LEU A 7 2.27 -2.42 10.12
CA LEU A 7 3.46 -2.08 10.91
C LEU A 7 4.76 -2.52 10.25
N GLU A 8 4.83 -3.72 9.65
CA GLU A 8 6.07 -4.21 9.02
C GLU A 8 6.45 -3.33 7.81
N LEU A 9 5.45 -2.82 7.08
CA LEU A 9 5.66 -1.88 5.97
C LEU A 9 6.21 -0.54 6.48
N ILE A 10 5.57 0.04 7.49
CA ILE A 10 5.99 1.31 8.08
C ILE A 10 7.40 1.21 8.67
N ASP A 11 7.70 0.12 9.39
CA ASP A 11 9.04 -0.12 9.93
C ASP A 11 10.09 -0.35 8.84
N THR A 12 9.69 -0.95 7.71
CA THR A 12 10.57 -1.07 6.54
C THR A 12 10.91 0.29 5.95
N TYR A 13 9.92 1.18 5.79
CA TYR A 13 10.16 2.55 5.36
C TYR A 13 11.03 3.33 6.35
N ARG A 14 10.80 3.18 7.66
CA ARG A 14 11.66 3.81 8.69
C ARG A 14 13.09 3.31 8.62
N ALA A 15 13.29 2.01 8.41
CA ALA A 15 14.63 1.45 8.26
C ALA A 15 15.36 2.02 7.04
N ILE A 16 14.66 2.18 5.91
CA ILE A 16 15.22 2.82 4.71
C ILE A 16 15.52 4.30 5.00
N GLN A 17 14.60 5.02 5.64
CA GLN A 17 14.78 6.43 6.01
C GLN A 17 15.99 6.66 6.92
N GLN A 18 16.25 5.74 7.86
CA GLN A 18 17.26 5.92 8.91
C GLN A 18 18.63 5.32 8.57
N ASP A 19 18.68 4.19 7.86
CA ASP A 19 19.91 3.43 7.62
C ASP A 19 19.82 2.61 6.32
N VAL A 20 19.64 3.31 5.20
CA VAL A 20 19.50 2.69 3.87
C VAL A 20 20.70 1.83 3.47
N GLU A 21 21.92 2.26 3.77
CA GLU A 21 23.12 1.53 3.38
C GLU A 21 23.19 0.17 4.07
N ARG A 22 22.81 0.08 5.34
CA ARG A 22 22.72 -1.22 6.02
C ARG A 22 21.65 -2.13 5.43
N VAL A 23 20.51 -1.57 5.00
CA VAL A 23 19.47 -2.34 4.31
C VAL A 23 19.99 -2.86 2.96
N ILE A 24 20.71 -2.04 2.20
CA ILE A 24 21.36 -2.41 0.93
C ILE A 24 22.36 -3.55 1.13
N GLU A 25 23.28 -3.44 2.09
CA GLU A 25 24.26 -4.48 2.40
C GLU A 25 23.60 -5.84 2.67
N LEU A 26 22.53 -5.83 3.47
CA LEU A 26 21.77 -7.03 3.82
C LEU A 26 21.05 -7.60 2.59
N LEU A 27 20.46 -6.76 1.73
CA LEU A 27 19.81 -7.20 0.50
C LEU A 27 20.79 -7.79 -0.51
N ILE A 28 21.98 -7.22 -0.66
CA ILE A 28 23.07 -7.79 -1.47
C ILE A 28 23.43 -9.19 -0.91
N SER A 29 23.54 -9.33 0.42
CA SER A 29 23.79 -10.61 1.06
C SER A 29 22.67 -11.63 0.85
N HIS A 30 21.41 -11.19 0.83
CA HIS A 30 20.27 -12.05 0.47
C HIS A 30 20.32 -12.48 -0.99
N SER A 31 20.63 -11.54 -1.89
CA SER A 31 20.72 -11.77 -3.34
C SER A 31 21.76 -12.85 -3.68
N LYS A 32 22.97 -12.75 -3.11
CA LYS A 32 24.05 -13.75 -3.32
C LYS A 32 23.70 -15.17 -2.87
N ARG A 33 22.75 -15.33 -1.94
CA ARG A 33 22.33 -16.62 -1.37
C ARG A 33 20.98 -17.08 -1.89
N HIS A 34 20.39 -16.37 -2.84
CA HIS A 34 19.02 -16.59 -3.26
C HIS A 34 18.86 -17.97 -3.92
N CYS A 35 18.09 -18.82 -3.26
CA CYS A 35 17.57 -20.07 -3.78
C CYS A 35 16.29 -20.42 -3.00
N GLU A 36 15.55 -21.44 -3.44
CA GLU A 36 14.30 -21.85 -2.80
C GLU A 36 14.50 -22.20 -1.32
N ASP A 37 15.51 -23.02 -0.99
CA ASP A 37 15.81 -23.38 0.39
C ASP A 37 16.13 -22.16 1.25
N TYR A 38 16.94 -21.24 0.72
CA TYR A 38 17.28 -20.01 1.43
C TYR A 38 16.06 -19.12 1.65
N TYR A 39 15.17 -19.02 0.66
CA TYR A 39 13.91 -18.32 0.80
C TYR A 39 13.08 -18.86 1.96
N TYR A 40 12.88 -20.18 2.06
CA TYR A 40 12.09 -20.75 3.15
C TYR A 40 12.77 -20.60 4.51
N ARG A 41 14.11 -20.66 4.59
CA ARG A 41 14.85 -20.31 5.81
C ARG A 41 14.65 -18.85 6.23
N VAL A 42 14.69 -17.91 5.29
CA VAL A 42 14.48 -16.49 5.56
C VAL A 42 13.02 -16.21 5.95
N ARG A 43 12.07 -16.92 5.31
CA ARG A 43 10.63 -16.81 5.60
C ARG A 43 10.31 -17.28 7.02
N SER A 44 10.95 -18.34 7.51
CA SER A 44 10.71 -18.89 8.86
C SER A 44 11.41 -18.13 9.99
N LEU A 45 12.23 -17.12 9.70
CA LEU A 45 12.93 -16.36 10.73
C LEU A 45 11.96 -15.68 11.70
N ASP A 46 12.23 -15.88 12.99
CA ASP A 46 11.65 -15.05 14.04
C ASP A 46 12.21 -13.62 13.96
N LEU A 47 11.30 -12.65 13.97
CA LEU A 47 11.61 -11.24 13.83
C LEU A 47 11.79 -10.53 15.16
N GLU A 48 11.22 -11.00 16.27
CA GLU A 48 11.09 -10.21 17.51
C GLU A 48 12.44 -9.62 17.97
N LYS A 49 13.49 -10.44 17.97
CA LYS A 49 14.83 -10.08 18.46
C LYS A 49 15.76 -9.51 17.39
N ARG A 50 15.26 -9.18 16.20
CA ARG A 50 16.10 -8.70 15.09
C ARG A 50 16.16 -7.19 15.03
N HIS A 51 17.35 -6.68 14.70
CA HIS A 51 17.57 -5.29 14.35
C HIS A 51 16.62 -4.84 13.23
N TYR A 52 16.14 -3.60 13.28
CA TYR A 52 15.10 -3.09 12.37
C TYR A 52 15.51 -3.17 10.89
N THR A 53 16.78 -2.90 10.56
CA THR A 53 17.30 -3.07 9.19
C THR A 53 17.26 -4.52 8.69
N LYS A 54 17.42 -5.52 9.58
CA LYS A 54 17.28 -6.94 9.23
C LYS A 54 15.82 -7.33 8.97
N LYS A 55 14.87 -6.72 9.70
CA LYS A 55 13.43 -6.90 9.45
C LYS A 55 13.05 -6.33 8.09
N ALA A 56 13.47 -5.10 7.80
CA ALA A 56 13.25 -4.42 6.53
C ALA A 56 13.83 -5.17 5.33
N ALA A 57 15.12 -5.55 5.40
CA ALA A 57 15.77 -6.31 4.33
C ALA A 57 15.09 -7.67 4.09
N ARG A 58 14.62 -8.34 5.15
CA ARG A 58 13.82 -9.56 5.01
C ARG A 58 12.51 -9.29 4.28
N MET A 59 11.76 -8.26 4.67
CA MET A 59 10.47 -7.93 4.04
C MET A 59 10.65 -7.67 2.53
N ILE A 60 11.62 -6.83 2.17
CA ILE A 60 11.93 -6.50 0.77
C ILE A 60 12.36 -7.76 0.01
N TYR A 61 13.29 -8.55 0.56
CA TYR A 61 13.73 -9.81 -0.07
C TYR A 61 12.55 -10.74 -0.34
N LEU A 62 11.73 -11.03 0.67
CA LEU A 62 10.59 -11.92 0.51
C LEU A 62 9.60 -11.36 -0.52
N ASN A 63 9.29 -10.07 -0.48
CA ASN A 63 8.39 -9.47 -1.46
C ASN A 63 8.93 -9.60 -2.89
N LYS A 64 10.22 -9.32 -3.13
CA LYS A 64 10.83 -9.39 -4.46
C LYS A 64 10.96 -10.81 -5.01
N THR A 65 10.88 -11.84 -4.15
CA THR A 65 11.12 -13.23 -4.56
C THR A 65 9.94 -14.17 -4.32
N CYS A 66 8.87 -13.72 -3.67
CA CYS A 66 7.67 -14.52 -3.44
C CYS A 66 6.69 -14.48 -4.61
N TYR A 67 5.76 -15.42 -4.67
CA TYR A 67 4.74 -15.47 -5.71
C TYR A 67 4.00 -14.12 -5.88
N ASN A 68 4.09 -13.54 -7.08
CA ASN A 68 3.44 -12.30 -7.51
C ASN A 68 3.73 -11.05 -6.64
N GLY A 69 4.82 -11.04 -5.87
CA GLY A 69 5.14 -9.90 -5.00
C GLY A 69 4.06 -9.60 -3.96
N LEU A 70 3.31 -10.64 -3.55
CA LEU A 70 2.23 -10.48 -2.59
C LEU A 70 2.79 -10.25 -1.18
N TYR A 71 2.04 -9.47 -0.39
CA TYR A 71 2.19 -9.46 1.06
C TYR A 71 0.98 -10.17 1.68
N ARG A 72 1.22 -11.30 2.34
CA ARG A 72 0.17 -12.08 3.01
C ARG A 72 0.71 -12.73 4.27
N VAL A 73 -0.04 -12.58 5.34
CA VAL A 73 0.23 -13.20 6.65
C VAL A 73 -0.88 -14.18 7.02
N ASN A 74 -0.57 -15.17 7.85
CA ASN A 74 -1.56 -16.04 8.47
C ASN A 74 -2.21 -15.36 9.69
N ARG A 75 -3.14 -16.06 10.36
CA ARG A 75 -3.80 -15.56 11.60
C ARG A 75 -2.83 -15.28 12.76
N GLN A 76 -1.59 -15.77 12.70
CA GLN A 76 -0.54 -15.50 13.69
C GLN A 76 0.36 -14.33 13.26
N GLY A 77 0.00 -13.58 12.21
CA GLY A 77 0.82 -12.48 11.68
C GLY A 77 2.08 -12.92 10.92
N LYS A 78 2.25 -14.23 10.64
CA LYS A 78 3.45 -14.74 9.96
C LYS A 78 3.28 -14.74 8.44
N PHE A 79 4.24 -14.13 7.74
CA PHE A 79 4.29 -14.13 6.28
C PHE A 79 4.25 -15.55 5.70
N ASN A 80 3.32 -15.81 4.76
CA ASN A 80 3.03 -17.17 4.27
C ASN A 80 2.90 -17.29 2.74
N VAL A 81 3.50 -16.37 1.98
CA VAL A 81 3.52 -16.46 0.50
C VAL A 81 4.59 -17.49 0.08
N PRO A 82 4.31 -18.38 -0.89
CA PRO A 82 5.29 -19.34 -1.41
C PRO A 82 6.39 -18.67 -2.26
N PHE A 83 7.45 -19.42 -2.54
CA PHE A 83 8.54 -19.01 -3.44
C PHE A 83 7.98 -18.65 -4.84
N GLY A 84 8.51 -17.60 -5.46
CA GLY A 84 8.15 -17.17 -6.82
C GLY A 84 9.10 -17.74 -7.87
N SER A 85 8.63 -17.91 -9.10
CA SER A 85 9.38 -18.51 -10.21
C SER A 85 10.14 -17.49 -11.08
N TYR A 86 10.67 -16.42 -10.48
CA TYR A 86 11.38 -15.37 -11.21
C TYR A 86 12.78 -15.84 -11.63
N LYS A 87 13.14 -15.64 -12.90
CA LYS A 87 14.48 -16.01 -13.43
C LYS A 87 15.60 -15.15 -12.84
N SER A 88 15.36 -13.85 -12.66
CA SER A 88 16.32 -12.90 -12.09
C SER A 88 15.56 -11.79 -11.35
N PRO A 89 15.13 -12.03 -10.10
CA PRO A 89 14.43 -11.02 -9.32
C PRO A 89 15.38 -9.87 -8.97
N ARG A 90 14.94 -8.62 -9.18
CA ARG A 90 15.66 -7.41 -8.72
C ARG A 90 15.51 -7.29 -7.20
N ILE A 91 16.26 -8.10 -6.45
CA ILE A 91 16.24 -8.19 -4.98
C ILE A 91 16.76 -6.90 -4.34
N CYS A 92 17.85 -6.37 -4.87
CA CYS A 92 18.45 -5.12 -4.42
C CYS A 92 18.43 -4.13 -5.57
N ASP A 93 17.76 -3.00 -5.34
CA ASP A 93 17.71 -1.87 -6.25
C ASP A 93 18.30 -0.66 -5.54
N GLU A 94 19.63 -0.57 -5.53
CA GLU A 94 20.35 0.34 -4.65
C GLU A 94 20.04 1.81 -4.93
N GLU A 95 19.98 2.18 -6.21
CA GLU A 95 19.66 3.54 -6.65
C GLU A 95 18.27 3.94 -6.15
N ASN A 96 17.25 3.15 -6.45
CA ASN A 96 15.89 3.40 -5.97
C ASN A 96 15.80 3.42 -4.44
N LEU A 97 16.54 2.56 -3.72
CA LEU A 97 16.54 2.58 -2.25
C LEU A 97 17.10 3.90 -1.69
N ARG A 98 18.19 4.42 -2.28
CA ARG A 98 18.77 5.72 -1.90
C ARG A 98 17.86 6.89 -2.28
N GLU A 99 17.18 6.82 -3.42
CA GLU A 99 16.15 7.80 -3.81
C GLU A 99 14.98 7.80 -2.82
N VAL A 100 14.46 6.63 -2.46
CA VAL A 100 13.39 6.49 -1.45
C VAL A 100 13.85 7.02 -0.10
N SER A 101 15.07 6.70 0.35
CA SER A 101 15.64 7.25 1.59
C SER A 101 15.68 8.78 1.56
N THR A 102 16.05 9.36 0.41
CA THR A 102 16.12 10.81 0.22
C THR A 102 14.73 11.43 0.28
N ALA A 103 13.75 10.86 -0.45
CA ALA A 103 12.37 11.31 -0.45
C ALA A 103 11.71 11.23 0.94
N LEU A 104 12.11 10.26 1.75
CA LEU A 104 11.57 10.07 3.10
C LEU A 104 12.22 10.93 4.16
N LYS A 105 13.34 11.62 3.91
CA LYS A 105 14.17 12.27 4.96
C LYS A 105 13.39 13.14 5.95
N ASN A 106 12.38 13.87 5.48
CA ASN A 106 11.53 14.76 6.30
C ASN A 106 10.08 14.27 6.43
N VAL A 107 9.83 12.98 6.17
CA VAL A 107 8.49 12.39 6.20
C VAL A 107 8.23 11.74 7.55
N GLN A 108 7.17 12.16 8.22
CA GLN A 108 6.63 11.45 9.38
C GLN A 108 5.90 10.18 8.92
N LEU A 109 6.42 9.02 9.36
CA LEU A 109 5.92 7.68 9.04
C LEU A 109 5.14 7.11 10.23
N GLU A 110 3.85 6.81 10.04
CA GLU A 110 2.94 6.40 11.12
C GLU A 110 2.25 5.05 10.83
N CYS A 111 2.09 4.23 11.87
CA CYS A 111 1.25 3.04 11.80
C CYS A 111 -0.10 3.37 12.45
N LYS A 112 -1.05 3.86 11.66
CA LYS A 112 -2.33 4.43 12.15
C LYS A 112 -3.48 4.15 11.18
N SER A 113 -4.71 4.23 11.69
CA SER A 113 -5.91 4.13 10.85
C SER A 113 -6.07 5.40 10.03
N PHE A 114 -6.71 5.30 8.86
CA PHE A 114 -7.09 6.48 8.08
C PHE A 114 -8.02 7.40 8.86
N GLU A 115 -8.76 6.87 9.84
CA GLU A 115 -9.66 7.65 10.71
C GLU A 115 -8.92 8.70 11.54
N ASP A 116 -7.66 8.42 11.91
CA ASP A 116 -6.87 9.30 12.77
C ASP A 116 -6.52 10.64 12.10
N VAL A 117 -6.63 10.72 10.77
CA VAL A 117 -6.35 11.93 9.99
C VAL A 117 -7.24 13.11 10.37
N ILE A 118 -8.45 12.86 10.89
CA ILE A 118 -9.38 13.91 11.32
C ILE A 118 -8.80 14.77 12.43
N ASN A 119 -7.92 14.20 13.26
CA ASN A 119 -7.27 14.89 14.37
C ASN A 119 -5.95 15.54 13.94
N ALA A 120 -5.31 15.02 12.90
CA ALA A 120 -4.00 15.47 12.45
C ALA A 120 -4.06 16.60 11.40
N ALA A 121 -5.04 16.55 10.49
CA ALA A 121 -5.11 17.49 9.36
C ALA A 121 -5.84 18.80 9.69
N GLY A 122 -5.26 19.91 9.25
CA GLY A 122 -5.78 21.28 9.33
C GLY A 122 -6.16 21.87 7.96
N GLU A 123 -6.75 23.07 7.96
CA GLU A 123 -7.32 23.74 6.76
C GLU A 123 -6.33 23.92 5.61
N ASN A 124 -5.03 24.03 5.90
CA ASN A 124 -3.97 24.19 4.89
C ASN A 124 -3.39 22.87 4.39
N ASP A 125 -3.90 21.73 4.86
CA ASP A 125 -3.41 20.41 4.45
C ASP A 125 -4.21 19.84 3.27
N LEU A 126 -3.53 19.01 2.49
CA LEU A 126 -4.14 18.14 1.48
C LEU A 126 -3.99 16.68 1.91
N VAL A 127 -5.11 15.96 1.97
CA VAL A 127 -5.14 14.54 2.32
C VAL A 127 -5.39 13.70 1.07
N TYR A 128 -4.49 12.75 0.77
CA TYR A 128 -4.68 11.78 -0.30
C TYR A 128 -5.02 10.40 0.28
N PHE A 129 -6.14 9.83 -0.15
CA PHE A 129 -6.57 8.48 0.23
C PHE A 129 -6.50 7.52 -0.97
N ASP A 130 -5.79 6.41 -0.79
CA ASP A 130 -5.74 5.29 -1.73
C ASP A 130 -6.12 3.97 -1.02
N PRO A 131 -7.40 3.80 -0.64
CA PRO A 131 -7.85 2.62 0.09
C PRO A 131 -7.82 1.37 -0.80
N PRO A 132 -7.89 0.16 -0.24
CA PRO A 132 -8.17 -1.03 -1.03
C PRO A 132 -9.47 -0.86 -1.86
N TYR A 133 -9.35 -1.03 -3.17
CA TYR A 133 -10.44 -0.72 -4.10
C TYR A 133 -11.63 -1.65 -3.94
N GLU A 134 -12.82 -1.08 -4.09
CA GLU A 134 -14.05 -1.87 -4.17
C GLU A 134 -14.05 -2.77 -5.43
N PRO A 135 -14.39 -4.06 -5.32
CA PRO A 135 -14.54 -4.91 -6.50
C PRO A 135 -15.63 -4.41 -7.46
N ILE A 136 -15.30 -4.35 -8.77
CA ILE A 136 -16.24 -3.86 -9.80
C ILE A 136 -17.37 -4.87 -10.09
N SER A 137 -17.17 -6.16 -9.79
CA SER A 137 -18.20 -7.20 -9.96
C SER A 137 -18.27 -8.14 -8.74
N LYS A 138 -19.46 -8.72 -8.49
CA LYS A 138 -19.66 -9.75 -7.45
C LYS A 138 -18.77 -10.99 -7.66
N THR A 139 -18.38 -11.29 -8.90
CA THR A 139 -17.47 -12.40 -9.25
C THR A 139 -15.99 -12.04 -9.09
N ALA A 140 -15.64 -10.76 -8.95
CA ALA A 140 -14.30 -10.31 -8.60
C ALA A 140 -14.01 -10.42 -7.08
N ASN A 141 -14.99 -10.87 -6.28
CA ASN A 141 -14.84 -11.18 -4.85
C ASN A 141 -13.85 -12.32 -4.54
N PHE A 142 -13.19 -12.91 -5.54
CA PHE A 142 -12.24 -14.02 -5.34
C PHE A 142 -10.92 -13.61 -4.65
N THR A 143 -10.77 -12.35 -4.25
CA THR A 143 -9.69 -11.88 -3.36
C THR A 143 -10.20 -11.65 -1.94
N ALA A 144 -10.96 -12.60 -1.38
CA ALA A 144 -11.21 -12.67 0.05
C ALA A 144 -9.95 -13.17 0.78
N TYR A 145 -8.90 -12.35 0.84
CA TYR A 145 -7.66 -12.67 1.56
C TYR A 145 -7.24 -11.55 2.52
N GLN A 146 -8.18 -11.03 3.30
CA GLN A 146 -7.89 -10.40 4.59
C GLN A 146 -9.04 -10.74 5.54
N ALA A 147 -8.73 -11.49 6.61
CA ALA A 147 -9.70 -11.82 7.66
C ALA A 147 -10.21 -10.56 8.41
N GLU A 148 -9.49 -9.44 8.27
CA GLU A 148 -9.79 -8.09 8.80
C GLU A 148 -9.82 -7.02 7.68
N GLY A 149 -10.14 -7.42 6.44
CA GLY A 149 -9.95 -6.56 5.28
C GLY A 149 -10.80 -5.30 5.24
N PHE A 150 -10.33 -4.31 4.47
CA PHE A 150 -11.09 -3.10 4.14
C PHE A 150 -12.38 -3.50 3.41
N ARG A 151 -13.50 -3.44 4.13
CA ARG A 151 -14.80 -3.95 3.69
C ARG A 151 -15.73 -2.80 3.33
N ARG A 152 -16.97 -3.14 3.00
CA ARG A 152 -18.03 -2.17 2.75
C ARG A 152 -18.16 -1.14 3.87
N ASP A 153 -18.11 -1.58 5.12
CA ASP A 153 -18.25 -0.67 6.27
C ASP A 153 -17.04 0.26 6.38
N SER A 154 -15.83 -0.20 6.03
CA SER A 154 -14.63 0.64 5.95
C SER A 154 -14.75 1.69 4.84
N GLN A 155 -15.34 1.36 3.69
CA GLN A 155 -15.63 2.34 2.62
C GLN A 155 -16.61 3.41 3.09
N ILE A 156 -17.65 3.03 3.85
CA ILE A 156 -18.63 3.98 4.42
C ILE A 156 -17.94 4.88 5.43
N LYS A 157 -17.17 4.32 6.38
CA LYS A 157 -16.38 5.09 7.35
C LYS A 157 -15.41 6.06 6.68
N LEU A 158 -14.72 5.65 5.61
CA LEU A 158 -13.85 6.54 4.85
C LEU A 158 -14.62 7.72 4.24
N SER A 159 -15.82 7.46 3.71
CA SER A 159 -16.68 8.54 3.22
C SER A 159 -17.13 9.49 4.34
N GLU A 160 -17.39 8.99 5.55
CA GLU A 160 -17.70 9.82 6.72
C GLU A 160 -16.49 10.67 7.14
N VAL A 161 -15.27 10.10 7.10
CA VAL A 161 -14.02 10.84 7.32
C VAL A 161 -13.84 11.95 6.28
N CYS A 162 -14.07 11.68 4.99
CA CYS A 162 -14.06 12.69 3.93
C CYS A 162 -15.05 13.84 4.22
N HIS A 163 -16.24 13.52 4.72
CA HIS A 163 -17.22 14.53 5.10
C HIS A 163 -16.76 15.39 6.29
N GLN A 164 -16.14 14.79 7.30
CA GLN A 164 -15.56 15.52 8.42
C GLN A 164 -14.42 16.44 7.97
N LEU A 165 -13.53 15.96 7.10
CA LEU A 165 -12.47 16.78 6.51
C LEU A 165 -13.03 17.97 5.72
N HIS A 166 -14.05 17.73 4.90
CA HIS A 166 -14.72 18.80 4.16
C HIS A 166 -15.32 19.87 5.09
N ARG A 167 -15.99 19.47 6.18
CA ARG A 167 -16.51 20.41 7.18
C ARG A 167 -15.41 21.21 7.89
N LYS A 168 -14.22 20.63 8.04
CA LYS A 168 -13.02 21.31 8.54
C LYS A 168 -12.28 22.14 7.48
N LYS A 169 -12.82 22.21 6.25
CA LYS A 169 -12.20 22.86 5.08
C LYS A 169 -10.83 22.27 4.69
N VAL A 170 -10.57 21.03 5.08
CA VAL A 170 -9.36 20.30 4.67
C VAL A 170 -9.60 19.78 3.25
N LYS A 171 -8.67 20.03 2.33
CA LYS A 171 -8.74 19.49 0.97
C LYS A 171 -8.45 17.99 1.00
N PHE A 172 -9.18 17.20 0.22
CA PHE A 172 -8.84 15.80 0.00
C PHE A 172 -8.96 15.37 -1.45
N ILE A 173 -8.16 14.36 -1.80
CA ILE A 173 -8.25 13.57 -3.03
C ILE A 173 -8.40 12.11 -2.62
N LEU A 174 -9.28 11.38 -3.29
CA LEU A 174 -9.45 9.94 -3.08
C LEU A 174 -9.50 9.19 -4.40
N SER A 175 -8.68 8.14 -4.52
CA SER A 175 -8.70 7.19 -5.64
C SER A 175 -9.52 5.95 -5.29
N ASN A 176 -10.28 5.41 -6.26
CA ASN A 176 -10.98 4.14 -6.08
C ASN A 176 -11.43 3.53 -7.43
N SER A 177 -12.05 2.35 -7.38
CA SER A 177 -12.69 1.74 -8.53
C SER A 177 -13.90 2.54 -9.03
N SER A 178 -14.25 2.38 -10.31
CA SER A 178 -15.47 2.93 -10.90
C SER A 178 -16.76 2.16 -10.58
N SER A 179 -16.78 1.36 -9.52
CA SER A 179 -17.99 0.64 -9.11
C SER A 179 -19.16 1.61 -8.87
N LYS A 180 -20.39 1.18 -9.17
CA LYS A 180 -21.59 2.03 -8.97
C LYS A 180 -21.68 2.49 -7.51
N ARG A 181 -21.38 1.60 -6.56
CA ARG A 181 -21.49 1.89 -5.13
C ARG A 181 -20.55 2.99 -4.68
N VAL A 182 -19.28 2.94 -5.09
CA VAL A 182 -18.30 4.00 -4.77
C VAL A 182 -18.78 5.32 -5.37
N ARG A 183 -19.21 5.32 -6.63
CA ARG A 183 -19.72 6.53 -7.28
C ARG A 183 -20.90 7.13 -6.52
N ASP A 184 -21.91 6.31 -6.21
CA ASP A 184 -23.10 6.76 -5.48
C ASP A 184 -22.72 7.31 -4.09
N LEU A 185 -21.79 6.65 -3.39
CA LEU A 185 -21.35 7.04 -2.05
C LEU A 185 -20.75 8.44 -2.02
N TYR A 186 -19.90 8.79 -2.98
CA TYR A 186 -19.25 10.11 -2.99
C TYR A 186 -20.08 11.20 -3.68
N THR A 187 -20.81 10.87 -4.76
CA THR A 187 -21.69 11.84 -5.43
C THR A 187 -22.87 12.25 -4.55
N SER A 188 -23.46 11.34 -3.76
CA SER A 188 -24.54 11.68 -2.83
C SER A 188 -24.09 12.62 -1.71
N ASN A 189 -22.80 12.68 -1.42
CA ASN A 189 -22.19 13.60 -0.47
C ASN A 189 -21.79 14.96 -1.10
N GLY A 190 -22.14 15.19 -2.37
CA GLY A 190 -21.86 16.45 -3.06
C GLY A 190 -20.41 16.65 -3.50
N PHE A 191 -19.58 15.61 -3.46
CA PHE A 191 -18.19 15.68 -3.91
C PHE A 191 -18.07 15.57 -5.43
N SER A 192 -17.00 16.15 -5.98
CA SER A 192 -16.65 15.97 -7.38
C SER A 192 -16.15 14.55 -7.59
N VAL A 193 -16.55 13.91 -8.69
CA VAL A 193 -16.20 12.53 -9.02
C VAL A 193 -15.82 12.42 -10.49
N ASP A 194 -14.52 12.41 -10.75
CA ASP A 194 -13.96 12.30 -12.10
C ASP A 194 -13.61 10.86 -12.46
N LYS A 195 -13.73 10.53 -13.75
CA LYS A 195 -13.37 9.22 -14.28
C LYS A 195 -12.04 9.29 -15.00
N VAL A 196 -11.07 8.49 -14.56
CA VAL A 196 -9.76 8.38 -15.20
C VAL A 196 -9.60 7.00 -15.81
N LYS A 197 -8.98 6.92 -17.00
CA LYS A 197 -8.64 5.64 -17.63
C LYS A 197 -7.26 5.22 -17.15
N ALA A 198 -7.19 4.14 -16.38
CA ALA A 198 -5.96 3.53 -15.92
C ALA A 198 -5.65 2.23 -16.70
N ILE A 199 -4.36 1.94 -16.86
CA ILE A 199 -3.88 0.69 -17.46
C ILE A 199 -3.49 -0.25 -16.31
N ARG A 200 -4.17 -1.39 -16.15
CA ARG A 200 -3.66 -2.43 -15.25
C ARG A 200 -2.54 -3.22 -15.92
N ALA A 201 -1.30 -2.96 -15.50
CA ALA A 201 -0.13 -3.73 -15.93
C ALA A 201 -0.12 -5.16 -15.35
N ILE A 202 -0.75 -5.37 -14.19
CA ILE A 202 -0.71 -6.63 -13.44
C ILE A 202 -2.08 -7.32 -13.53
N ASN A 203 -2.25 -8.17 -14.55
CA ASN A 203 -3.31 -9.18 -14.61
C ASN A 203 -2.71 -10.49 -15.13
N SER A 204 -2.99 -11.59 -14.44
CA SER A 204 -2.52 -12.94 -14.81
C SER A 204 -3.10 -13.41 -16.14
N ASN A 205 -4.20 -12.83 -16.62
CA ASN A 205 -4.76 -13.09 -17.94
C ASN A 205 -4.46 -11.92 -18.90
N PRO A 206 -3.65 -12.12 -19.96
CA PRO A 206 -3.34 -11.12 -20.98
C PRO A 206 -4.58 -10.53 -21.68
N GLN A 207 -5.66 -11.30 -21.84
CA GLN A 207 -6.90 -10.83 -22.46
C GLN A 207 -7.78 -9.97 -21.53
N LYS A 208 -7.49 -9.96 -20.22
CA LYS A 208 -8.12 -9.05 -19.25
C LYS A 208 -7.26 -7.82 -18.95
N ARG A 209 -6.16 -7.61 -19.70
CA ARG A 209 -5.45 -6.33 -19.73
C ARG A 209 -6.28 -5.38 -20.58
N GLY A 210 -7.10 -4.56 -19.92
CA GLY A 210 -7.93 -3.53 -20.54
C GLY A 210 -7.77 -2.20 -19.81
N LYS A 211 -8.26 -1.12 -20.45
CA LYS A 211 -8.42 0.18 -19.79
C LYS A 211 -9.48 0.01 -18.70
N LEU A 212 -9.09 0.13 -17.45
CA LEU A 212 -10.02 0.17 -16.34
C LEU A 212 -10.32 1.62 -16.03
N THR A 213 -11.59 1.89 -15.81
CA THR A 213 -12.00 3.19 -15.31
C THR A 213 -11.83 3.19 -13.80
N GLU A 214 -11.10 4.16 -13.31
CA GLU A 214 -10.94 4.49 -11.90
C GLU A 214 -11.61 5.84 -11.62
N LEU A 215 -11.88 6.11 -10.36
CA LEU A 215 -12.46 7.38 -9.91
C LEU A 215 -11.42 8.17 -9.15
N ILE A 216 -11.43 9.47 -9.37
CA ILE A 216 -10.81 10.47 -8.50
C ILE A 216 -11.94 11.29 -7.89
N VAL A 217 -11.94 11.39 -6.57
CA VAL A 217 -12.95 12.14 -5.80
C VAL A 217 -12.27 13.30 -5.10
N THR A 218 -12.83 14.50 -5.21
CA THR A 218 -12.33 15.71 -4.53
C THR A 218 -13.47 16.51 -3.89
N ASN A 219 -13.14 17.28 -2.84
CA ASN A 219 -14.06 18.23 -2.21
C ASN A 219 -13.80 19.69 -2.59
N TYR A 220 -12.99 19.92 -3.62
CA TYR A 220 -12.67 21.21 -4.21
C TYR A 220 -12.66 21.07 -5.73
N LEU A 221 -12.87 22.17 -6.45
CA LEU A 221 -12.71 22.18 -7.91
C LEU A 221 -11.21 22.20 -8.23
N PRO A 222 -10.75 21.50 -9.28
CA PRO A 222 -9.33 21.51 -9.66
C PRO A 222 -8.74 22.92 -9.87
N GLU A 223 -9.58 23.90 -10.17
CA GLU A 223 -9.22 25.32 -10.35
C GLU A 223 -8.92 26.02 -9.01
N ASP A 224 -9.41 25.49 -7.90
CA ASP A 224 -9.21 25.98 -6.53
C ASP A 224 -8.01 25.29 -5.83
N ALA A 225 -7.28 24.43 -6.56
CA ALA A 225 -6.21 23.57 -6.04
C ALA A 225 -4.99 24.37 -5.55
#